data_AF-M0AMV1-F1
#
_entry.id   AF-M0AMV1-F1
#
_cell.length_a   1.000
_cell.length_b   1.000
_cell.length_c   1.000
_cell.angle_alpha   90.00
_cell.angle_beta   90.00
_cell.angle_gamma   90.00
#
_symmetry.space_group_name_H-M   'P 1'
#
loop_
_entity.id
_entity.type
_entity.pdbx_description
1 polymer ?
#
loop_
_entity_poly.entity_id
_entity_poly.type
_entity_poly.pdbx_seq_one_letter_code
_entity_poly.pdbx_strand_id
1 'polypeptide(L)'
;MTAHKQDGYPDDPSKRTQEEHEWVNQTRRFAKFYVYRQRGYETVDPLSNPDRIATAAMAIANLPADSFEAHFGEFYQQMRHDAGEAAPVVEVPDLPPMTVPRVEQDIYLGLDKADTAALLEELIADGTLEAVVRTVEQATDSGGLMSRIQRVFASDEGIDTSSVAESFSEDVIEAIGPVTIRWANGDRDEALTGDTDGAVPDRHPDARPQMFGRAYQFDGLEDFRHSLVRHLCCQVRDCYITMGIAPPEDVRIQGPGFYDHLGWYSNHDFYQNYHDPGATITDWQEQHTPDDAYDLSGLLNTT
;
A
#
# COMPACT_ATOMS: atom_id res chain seq x y z
N MET A 1 13.67 34.22 -14.26
CA MET A 1 13.34 32.80 -14.06
C MET A 1 13.85 32.05 -15.26
N THR A 2 14.87 31.21 -15.08
CA THR A 2 15.32 30.29 -16.12
C THR A 2 14.37 29.11 -16.06
N ALA A 3 13.47 28.98 -17.05
CA ALA A 3 12.60 27.81 -17.12
C ALA A 3 13.47 26.56 -17.37
N HIS A 4 13.21 25.48 -16.65
CA HIS A 4 13.77 24.16 -16.96
C HIS A 4 13.13 23.69 -18.26
N LYS A 5 13.83 23.92 -19.38
CA LYS A 5 13.40 23.49 -20.71
C LYS A 5 13.83 22.05 -20.92
N GLN A 6 12.95 21.24 -21.49
CA GLN A 6 13.29 19.92 -22.04
C GLN A 6 12.69 19.81 -23.44
N ASP A 7 13.35 19.07 -24.32
CA ASP A 7 13.03 19.01 -25.75
C ASP A 7 12.24 17.73 -26.14
N GLY A 8 11.89 16.88 -25.17
CA GLY A 8 11.28 15.56 -25.39
C GLY A 8 9.77 15.58 -25.60
N TYR A 9 9.04 16.50 -24.95
CA TYR A 9 7.58 16.67 -25.07
C TYR A 9 7.16 18.13 -24.82
N PRO A 10 5.98 18.58 -25.29
CA PRO A 10 5.56 19.99 -25.17
C PRO A 10 5.52 20.52 -23.73
N ASP A 11 5.92 21.78 -23.51
CA ASP A 11 5.78 22.44 -22.20
C ASP A 11 4.31 22.71 -21.82
N ASP A 12 3.47 22.96 -22.83
CA ASP A 12 2.04 23.20 -22.70
C ASP A 12 1.30 21.87 -22.47
N PRO A 13 0.67 21.65 -21.30
CA PRO A 13 -0.02 20.39 -20.99
C PRO A 13 -1.15 20.06 -21.97
N SER A 14 -1.78 21.08 -22.59
CA SER A 14 -2.86 20.88 -23.56
C SER A 14 -2.39 20.29 -24.90
N LYS A 15 -1.07 20.27 -25.12
CA LYS A 15 -0.44 19.73 -26.33
C LYS A 15 0.17 18.35 -26.12
N ARG A 16 0.13 17.81 -24.88
CA ARG A 16 0.68 16.49 -24.57
C ARG A 16 -0.34 15.41 -24.87
N THR A 17 0.13 14.26 -25.34
CA THR A 17 -0.64 13.01 -25.29
C THR A 17 -0.84 12.59 -23.84
N GLN A 18 -1.74 11.64 -23.58
CA GLN A 18 -1.94 11.10 -22.23
C GLN A 18 -0.67 10.43 -21.69
N GLU A 19 0.05 9.70 -22.54
CA GLU A 19 1.34 9.08 -22.22
C GLU A 19 2.42 10.11 -21.85
N GLU A 20 2.59 11.15 -22.68
CA GLU A 20 3.52 12.25 -22.39
C GLU A 20 3.15 12.98 -21.09
N HIS A 21 1.86 13.09 -20.79
CA HIS A 21 1.39 13.67 -19.53
C HIS A 21 1.76 12.79 -18.34
N GLU A 22 1.67 11.47 -18.49
CA GLU A 22 2.01 10.53 -17.43
C GLU A 22 3.51 10.46 -17.16
N TRP A 23 4.38 10.50 -18.17
CA TRP A 23 5.83 10.59 -17.96
C TRP A 23 6.23 11.84 -17.15
N VAL A 24 5.55 12.97 -17.39
CA VAL A 24 5.74 14.19 -16.57
C VAL A 24 5.27 13.97 -15.14
N ASN A 25 4.16 13.28 -14.95
CA ASN A 25 3.64 12.99 -13.62
C ASN A 25 4.58 12.03 -12.86
N GLN A 26 5.06 10.97 -13.50
CA GLN A 26 6.08 10.06 -12.95
C GLN A 26 7.31 10.83 -12.48
N THR A 27 7.89 11.66 -13.35
CA THR A 27 9.04 12.50 -13.01
C THR A 27 8.77 13.40 -11.79
N ARG A 28 7.58 14.01 -11.71
CA ARG A 28 7.19 14.86 -10.58
C ARG A 28 7.02 14.06 -9.28
N ARG A 29 6.38 12.88 -9.34
CA ARG A 29 6.19 11.99 -8.19
C ARG A 29 7.56 11.51 -7.69
N PHE A 30 8.44 11.05 -8.59
CA PHE A 30 9.80 10.63 -8.24
C PHE A 30 10.61 11.78 -7.62
N ALA A 31 10.59 12.99 -8.20
CA ALA A 31 11.32 14.13 -7.64
C ALA A 31 10.86 14.48 -6.21
N LYS A 32 9.56 14.44 -5.94
CA LYS A 32 9.02 14.63 -4.59
C LYS A 32 9.49 13.54 -3.64
N PHE A 33 9.46 12.28 -4.07
CA PHE A 33 9.92 11.14 -3.29
C PHE A 33 11.41 11.19 -2.98
N TYR A 34 12.23 11.51 -3.99
CA TYR A 34 13.68 11.66 -3.83
C TYR A 34 14.03 12.77 -2.84
N VAL A 35 13.35 13.93 -2.91
CA VAL A 35 13.55 15.02 -1.93
C VAL A 35 13.11 14.58 -0.53
N TYR A 36 12.01 13.85 -0.41
CA TYR A 36 11.57 13.29 0.86
C TYR A 36 12.66 12.39 1.45
N ARG A 37 13.17 11.41 0.69
CA ARG A 37 14.20 10.48 1.19
C ARG A 37 15.55 11.16 1.47
N GLN A 38 15.99 12.07 0.61
CA GLN A 38 17.33 12.65 0.71
C GLN A 38 17.42 13.86 1.64
N ARG A 39 16.32 14.57 1.86
CA ARG A 39 16.27 15.81 2.65
C ARG A 39 15.31 15.77 3.82
N GLY A 40 14.47 14.75 3.86
CA GLY A 40 13.52 14.57 4.94
C GLY A 40 12.32 15.50 4.91
N TYR A 41 12.05 16.18 3.79
CA TYR A 41 10.90 17.07 3.66
C TYR A 41 9.62 16.29 3.32
N GLU A 42 8.49 16.67 3.93
CA GLU A 42 7.16 16.08 3.66
C GLU A 42 6.61 16.54 2.30
N THR A 43 7.24 16.08 1.21
CA THR A 43 6.90 16.42 -0.18
C THR A 43 5.99 15.39 -0.85
N VAL A 44 5.84 14.22 -0.24
CA VAL A 44 5.01 13.12 -0.71
C VAL A 44 3.69 13.13 0.05
N ASP A 45 2.58 12.87 -0.64
CA ASP A 45 1.29 12.68 0.02
C ASP A 45 1.37 11.47 0.97
N PRO A 46 0.96 11.59 2.25
CA PRO A 46 1.04 10.48 3.21
C PRO A 46 0.42 9.18 2.69
N LEU A 47 -0.75 9.25 2.02
CA LEU A 47 -1.46 8.08 1.50
C LEU A 47 -0.82 7.48 0.24
N SER A 48 0.22 8.12 -0.32
CA SER A 48 1.00 7.62 -1.45
C SER A 48 2.49 7.53 -1.12
N ASN A 49 2.84 7.55 0.17
CA ASN A 49 4.22 7.37 0.62
C ASN A 49 4.50 5.87 0.83
N PRO A 50 5.35 5.24 -0.01
CA PRO A 50 5.60 3.80 0.09
C PRO A 50 6.21 3.40 1.45
N ASP A 51 6.96 4.28 2.11
CA ASP A 51 7.62 3.96 3.38
C ASP A 51 6.58 3.85 4.50
N ARG A 52 5.62 4.78 4.55
CA ARG A 52 4.51 4.72 5.52
C ARG A 52 3.59 3.53 5.29
N ILE A 53 3.26 3.24 4.02
CA ILE A 53 2.38 2.12 3.67
C ILE A 53 3.07 0.79 3.98
N ALA A 54 4.36 0.64 3.69
CA ALA A 54 5.14 -0.54 4.04
C ALA A 54 5.19 -0.76 5.55
N THR A 55 5.45 0.29 6.34
CA THR A 55 5.42 0.22 7.80
C THR A 55 4.06 -0.18 8.33
N ALA A 56 2.96 0.35 7.77
CA ALA A 56 1.61 -0.07 8.13
C ALA A 56 1.35 -1.56 7.81
N ALA A 57 1.77 -2.04 6.63
CA ALA A 57 1.64 -3.44 6.25
C ALA A 57 2.38 -4.36 7.24
N MET A 58 3.58 -3.95 7.65
CA MET A 58 4.41 -4.70 8.60
C MET A 58 3.84 -4.67 10.02
N ALA A 59 3.31 -3.53 10.47
CA ALA A 59 2.63 -3.44 11.76
C ALA A 59 1.42 -4.38 11.81
N ILE A 60 0.59 -4.37 10.77
CA ILE A 60 -0.58 -5.26 10.67
C ILE A 60 -0.17 -6.73 10.64
N ALA A 61 0.91 -7.07 9.92
CA ALA A 61 1.40 -8.44 9.84
C ALA A 61 1.84 -9.01 11.21
N ASN A 62 2.32 -8.13 12.10
CA ASN A 62 2.83 -8.48 13.43
C ASN A 62 1.80 -8.35 14.56
N LEU A 63 0.60 -7.81 14.30
CA LEU A 63 -0.43 -7.68 15.32
C LEU A 63 -0.82 -9.04 15.92
N PRO A 64 -0.99 -9.13 17.26
CA PRO A 64 -1.68 -10.25 17.89
C PRO A 64 -3.10 -10.42 17.33
N ALA A 65 -3.59 -11.66 17.32
CA ALA A 65 -4.87 -11.99 16.68
C ALA A 65 -6.05 -11.19 17.24
N ASP A 66 -6.13 -11.07 18.57
CA ASP A 66 -7.19 -10.33 19.26
C ASP A 66 -7.14 -8.83 18.92
N SER A 67 -5.94 -8.26 18.82
CA SER A 67 -5.72 -6.84 18.49
C SER A 67 -6.04 -6.56 17.02
N PHE A 68 -5.70 -7.50 16.12
CA PHE A 68 -6.11 -7.42 14.72
C PHE A 68 -7.64 -7.49 14.56
N GLU A 69 -8.31 -8.38 15.29
CA GLU A 69 -9.77 -8.46 15.29
C GLU A 69 -10.40 -7.16 15.81
N ALA A 70 -9.87 -6.60 16.90
CA ALA A 70 -10.36 -5.34 17.45
C ALA A 70 -10.21 -4.17 16.48
N HIS A 71 -9.13 -4.12 15.70
CA HIS A 71 -8.84 -3.04 14.76
C HIS A 71 -9.57 -3.18 13.42
N PHE A 72 -9.60 -4.38 12.85
CA PHE A 72 -10.03 -4.61 11.47
C PHE A 72 -11.24 -5.55 11.35
N GLY A 73 -11.85 -5.95 12.47
CA GLY A 73 -13.04 -6.81 12.47
C GLY A 73 -14.22 -6.19 11.73
N GLU A 74 -14.42 -4.87 11.83
CA GLU A 74 -15.46 -4.15 11.09
C GLU A 74 -15.17 -4.11 9.58
N PHE A 75 -13.91 -3.88 9.18
CA PHE A 75 -13.51 -3.95 7.77
C PHE A 75 -13.81 -5.35 7.23
N TYR A 76 -13.35 -6.37 7.94
CA TYR A 76 -13.60 -7.77 7.60
C TYR A 76 -15.09 -8.05 7.47
N GLN A 77 -15.91 -7.61 8.43
CA GLN A 77 -17.36 -7.76 8.39
C GLN A 77 -17.96 -7.10 7.15
N GLN A 78 -17.54 -5.87 6.83
CA GLN A 78 -18.04 -5.16 5.64
C GLN A 78 -17.65 -5.87 4.34
N MET A 79 -16.44 -6.40 4.24
CA MET A 79 -16.02 -7.19 3.08
C MET A 79 -16.77 -8.53 2.99
N ARG A 80 -17.13 -9.17 4.12
CA ARG A 80 -18.03 -10.35 4.14
C ARG A 80 -19.45 -9.98 3.74
N HIS A 81 -19.92 -8.77 4.08
CA HIS A 81 -21.20 -8.26 3.61
C HIS A 81 -21.25 -8.14 2.08
N ASP A 82 -20.19 -7.61 1.46
CA ASP A 82 -20.08 -7.52 0.00
C ASP A 82 -20.13 -8.90 -0.68
N ALA A 83 -19.71 -9.96 0.02
CA ALA A 83 -19.83 -11.35 -0.42
C ALA A 83 -21.22 -11.98 -0.15
N GLY A 84 -22.13 -11.26 0.53
CA GLY A 84 -23.46 -11.73 0.91
C GLY A 84 -23.49 -12.60 2.17
N GLU A 85 -22.45 -12.52 3.01
CA GLU A 85 -22.21 -13.47 4.10
C GLU A 85 -22.33 -12.85 5.50
N ALA A 86 -22.46 -11.51 5.59
CA ALA A 86 -22.61 -10.78 6.84
C ALA A 86 -23.56 -9.58 6.71
N ALA A 87 -23.98 -9.03 7.85
CA ALA A 87 -24.64 -7.73 7.90
C ALA A 87 -23.61 -6.60 7.68
N PRO A 88 -24.00 -5.49 7.03
CA PRO A 88 -23.08 -4.38 6.78
C PRO A 88 -22.70 -3.68 8.09
N VAL A 89 -21.51 -3.11 8.12
CA VAL A 89 -21.11 -2.11 9.12
C VAL A 89 -21.60 -0.73 8.69
N VAL A 90 -21.49 -0.44 7.39
CA VAL A 90 -21.96 0.80 6.77
C VAL A 90 -23.04 0.47 5.74
N GLU A 91 -24.23 1.01 5.95
CA GLU A 91 -25.36 0.85 5.02
C GLU A 91 -25.14 1.73 3.78
N VAL A 92 -25.03 1.09 2.61
CA VAL A 92 -24.83 1.75 1.31
C VAL A 92 -26.15 1.70 0.54
N PRO A 93 -26.57 2.80 -0.13
CA PRO A 93 -27.75 2.76 -0.98
C PRO A 93 -27.57 1.79 -2.17
N ASP A 94 -28.67 1.40 -2.81
CA ASP A 94 -28.61 0.62 -4.04
C ASP A 94 -27.80 1.35 -5.12
N LEU A 95 -26.60 0.85 -5.40
CA LEU A 95 -25.70 1.42 -6.39
C LEU A 95 -26.05 0.93 -7.80
N PRO A 96 -25.80 1.74 -8.85
CA PRO A 96 -25.92 1.27 -10.23
C PRO A 96 -25.05 0.02 -10.47
N PRO A 97 -25.50 -0.97 -11.28
CA PRO A 97 -24.82 -2.28 -11.40
C PRO A 97 -23.35 -2.27 -11.80
N MET A 98 -22.89 -1.21 -12.46
CA MET A 98 -21.49 -1.07 -12.91
C MET A 98 -20.60 -0.36 -11.88
N THR A 99 -21.19 0.13 -10.79
CA THR A 99 -20.47 0.82 -9.73
C THR A 99 -19.79 -0.20 -8.84
N VAL A 100 -18.50 0.02 -8.58
CA VAL A 100 -17.71 -0.85 -7.72
C VAL A 100 -17.39 -0.08 -6.45
N PRO A 101 -18.15 -0.28 -5.36
CA PRO A 101 -17.79 0.31 -4.08
C PRO A 101 -16.48 -0.30 -3.58
N ARG A 102 -15.71 0.51 -2.85
CA ARG A 102 -14.51 0.09 -2.15
C ARG A 102 -14.65 0.37 -0.68
N VAL A 103 -14.23 -0.60 0.12
CA VAL A 103 -14.09 -0.52 1.57
C VAL A 103 -12.71 0.08 1.87
N GLU A 104 -12.73 1.16 2.63
CA GLU A 104 -11.56 1.92 3.08
C GLU A 104 -11.55 1.99 4.60
N GLN A 105 -10.36 2.02 5.20
CA GLN A 105 -10.21 2.30 6.63
C GLN A 105 -8.88 3.00 6.85
N ASP A 106 -8.90 4.07 7.65
CA ASP A 106 -7.71 4.89 7.90
C ASP A 106 -6.80 4.26 8.94
N ILE A 107 -5.49 4.27 8.68
CA ILE A 107 -4.47 3.75 9.57
C ILE A 107 -3.53 4.88 9.96
N TYR A 108 -3.37 5.10 11.27
CA TYR A 108 -2.50 6.10 11.84
C TYR A 108 -1.35 5.41 12.58
N LEU A 109 -0.12 5.69 12.17
CA LEU A 109 1.09 5.17 12.82
C LEU A 109 1.54 6.11 13.92
N GLY A 110 1.95 5.57 15.07
CA GLY A 110 2.49 6.33 16.19
C GLY A 110 3.97 6.70 16.05
N LEU A 111 4.56 6.45 14.88
CA LEU A 111 5.97 6.68 14.59
C LEU A 111 6.19 8.02 13.91
N ASP A 112 7.27 8.71 14.27
CA ASP A 112 7.74 9.83 13.48
C ASP A 112 8.50 9.37 12.22
N LYS A 113 8.98 10.31 11.41
CA LYS A 113 9.65 10.02 10.15
C LYS A 113 11.00 9.30 10.33
N ALA A 114 11.76 9.67 11.36
CA ALA A 114 13.06 9.07 11.62
C ALA A 114 12.88 7.65 12.15
N ASP A 115 11.91 7.46 13.05
CA ASP A 115 11.55 6.14 13.58
C ASP A 115 11.02 5.23 12.47
N THR A 116 10.15 5.76 11.58
CA THR A 116 9.67 5.03 10.40
C THR A 116 10.82 4.58 9.50
N ALA A 117 11.79 5.47 9.24
CA ALA A 117 12.94 5.16 8.38
C ALA A 117 13.88 4.12 9.02
N ALA A 118 14.17 4.23 10.32
CA ALA A 118 15.00 3.30 11.05
C ALA A 118 14.37 1.90 11.08
N LEU A 119 13.07 1.82 11.33
CA LEU A 119 12.33 0.57 11.32
C LEU A 119 12.31 -0.08 9.93
N LEU A 120 12.14 0.71 8.88
CA LEU A 120 12.18 0.21 7.51
C LEU A 120 13.59 -0.28 7.11
N GLU A 121 14.65 0.43 7.52
CA GLU A 121 16.03 0.01 7.29
C GLU A 121 16.32 -1.34 7.97
N GLU A 122 15.90 -1.52 9.23
CA GLU A 122 16.02 -2.79 9.96
C GLU A 122 15.28 -3.92 9.24
N LEU A 123 14.03 -3.68 8.82
CA LEU A 123 13.22 -4.66 8.10
C LEU A 123 13.81 -5.14 6.79
N ILE A 124 14.42 -4.22 6.04
CA ILE A 124 15.09 -4.52 4.77
C ILE A 124 16.39 -5.27 5.06
N ALA A 125 17.20 -4.79 6.01
CA ALA A 125 18.48 -5.40 6.36
C ALA A 125 18.33 -6.85 6.84
N ASP A 126 17.28 -7.13 7.61
CA ASP A 126 17.00 -8.46 8.14
C ASP A 126 16.19 -9.34 7.17
N GLY A 127 15.87 -8.87 5.95
CA GLY A 127 15.14 -9.64 4.93
C GLY A 127 13.69 -9.97 5.32
N THR A 128 13.16 -9.29 6.34
CA THR A 128 11.82 -9.60 6.88
C THR A 128 10.72 -9.14 5.92
N LEU A 129 10.91 -8.00 5.26
CA LEU A 129 9.97 -7.49 4.26
C LEU A 129 9.80 -8.50 3.10
N GLU A 130 10.91 -9.01 2.56
CA GLU A 130 10.92 -10.05 1.53
C GLU A 130 10.13 -11.29 1.97
N ALA A 131 10.38 -11.76 3.19
CA ALA A 131 9.72 -12.96 3.70
C ALA A 131 8.22 -12.79 3.95
N VAL A 132 7.78 -11.60 4.38
CA VAL A 132 6.36 -11.27 4.47
C VAL A 132 5.72 -11.33 3.10
N VAL A 133 6.32 -10.67 2.10
CA VAL A 133 5.77 -10.65 0.74
C VAL A 133 5.72 -12.06 0.15
N ARG A 134 6.82 -12.82 0.25
CA ARG A 134 6.86 -14.24 -0.17
C ARG A 134 5.78 -15.08 0.50
N THR A 135 5.53 -14.86 1.79
CA THR A 135 4.49 -15.59 2.54
C THR A 135 3.09 -15.27 2.03
N VAL A 136 2.78 -13.99 1.77
CA VAL A 136 1.45 -13.59 1.26
C VAL A 136 1.25 -13.97 -0.20
N GLU A 137 2.30 -14.08 -1.02
CA GLU A 137 2.19 -14.58 -2.39
C GLU A 137 1.93 -16.09 -2.47
N GLN A 138 2.53 -16.86 -1.56
CA GLN A 138 2.40 -18.33 -1.53
C GLN A 138 1.18 -18.81 -0.72
N ALA A 139 0.31 -17.89 -0.29
CA ALA A 139 -0.86 -18.19 0.54
C ALA A 139 -1.94 -18.96 -0.23
N THR A 140 -1.85 -20.28 -0.21
CA THR A 140 -2.95 -21.21 -0.53
C THR A 140 -3.33 -22.10 0.66
N ASP A 141 -2.81 -21.83 1.87
CA ASP A 141 -2.91 -22.75 3.01
C ASP A 141 -3.17 -22.02 4.35
N SER A 142 -4.04 -22.61 5.18
CA SER A 142 -4.80 -22.00 6.29
C SER A 142 -4.02 -21.72 7.59
N GLY A 143 -2.69 -21.54 7.51
CA GLY A 143 -1.85 -21.28 8.69
C GLY A 143 -1.69 -19.79 9.01
N GLY A 144 -1.65 -19.43 10.30
CA GLY A 144 -1.46 -18.03 10.74
C GLY A 144 -0.20 -17.37 10.15
N LEU A 145 -0.31 -16.08 9.79
CA LEU A 145 0.69 -15.35 9.00
C LEU A 145 2.09 -15.45 9.61
N MET A 146 2.18 -15.17 10.90
CA MET A 146 3.44 -15.15 11.63
C MET A 146 4.07 -16.54 11.73
N SER A 147 3.28 -17.60 11.86
CA SER A 147 3.79 -18.97 11.90
C SER A 147 4.33 -19.44 10.54
N ARG A 148 3.83 -18.86 9.44
CA ARG A 148 4.34 -19.12 8.09
C ARG A 148 5.60 -18.31 7.81
N ILE A 149 5.57 -17.03 8.16
CA ILE A 149 6.74 -16.14 8.21
C ILE A 149 7.89 -16.84 8.97
N GLN A 150 7.64 -17.28 10.22
CA GLN A 150 8.59 -18.06 11.03
C GLN A 150 9.06 -19.37 10.40
N ARG A 151 8.21 -20.06 9.63
CA ARG A 151 8.58 -21.32 8.95
C ARG A 151 9.46 -21.08 7.73
N VAL A 152 9.14 -20.03 6.97
CA VAL A 152 9.95 -19.53 5.86
C VAL A 152 11.35 -19.17 6.38
N PHE A 153 11.45 -18.62 7.59
CA PHE A 153 12.73 -18.38 8.29
C PHE A 153 13.42 -19.64 8.79
N ALA A 154 12.69 -20.60 9.36
CA ALA A 154 13.29 -21.85 9.84
C ALA A 154 13.94 -22.68 8.71
N SER A 155 13.57 -22.44 7.44
CA SER A 155 14.18 -23.06 6.27
C SER A 155 15.37 -22.30 5.67
N ASP A 156 15.59 -21.04 6.07
CA ASP A 156 16.61 -20.16 5.53
C ASP A 156 17.54 -19.72 6.69
N GLU A 157 18.67 -20.41 6.88
CA GLU A 157 19.53 -20.32 8.09
C GLU A 157 20.17 -18.92 8.36
N GLY A 158 19.73 -17.84 7.70
CA GLY A 158 20.33 -16.51 7.74
C GLY A 158 19.44 -15.34 8.20
N ILE A 159 18.14 -15.55 8.47
CA ILE A 159 17.22 -14.46 8.81
C ILE A 159 16.76 -14.58 10.28
N ASP A 160 17.11 -13.60 11.13
CA ASP A 160 16.66 -13.48 12.52
C ASP A 160 15.53 -12.45 12.63
N THR A 161 14.30 -12.89 12.87
CA THR A 161 13.14 -11.99 12.99
C THR A 161 12.67 -11.82 14.42
N SER A 162 13.42 -12.32 15.39
CA SER A 162 13.09 -12.11 16.80
C SER A 162 13.25 -10.64 17.20
N SER A 163 14.24 -9.94 16.64
CA SER A 163 14.42 -8.49 16.74
C SER A 163 13.21 -7.73 16.20
N VAL A 164 12.73 -8.10 15.01
CA VAL A 164 11.62 -7.39 14.34
C VAL A 164 10.30 -7.52 15.11
N ALA A 165 9.99 -8.70 15.65
CA ALA A 165 8.80 -8.86 16.48
C ALA A 165 8.88 -8.03 17.79
N GLU A 166 10.08 -7.76 18.29
CA GLU A 166 10.30 -6.84 19.41
C GLU A 166 10.19 -5.36 18.97
N SER A 167 10.61 -5.01 17.75
CA SER A 167 10.50 -3.67 17.16
C SER A 167 9.04 -3.29 16.80
N PHE A 168 8.21 -4.27 16.42
CA PHE A 168 6.77 -4.07 16.14
C PHE A 168 5.91 -4.38 17.37
N SER A 169 5.87 -3.45 18.30
CA SER A 169 4.85 -3.47 19.37
C SER A 169 3.48 -3.03 18.85
N GLU A 170 2.42 -3.33 19.61
CA GLU A 170 1.06 -2.84 19.32
C GLU A 170 1.01 -1.31 19.24
N ASP A 171 1.93 -0.61 19.92
CA ASP A 171 2.01 0.85 19.97
C ASP A 171 2.43 1.50 18.62
N VAL A 172 2.88 0.72 17.63
CA VAL A 172 3.17 1.23 16.29
C VAL A 172 1.91 1.77 15.60
N ILE A 173 0.75 1.15 15.86
CA ILE A 173 -0.54 1.66 15.38
C ILE A 173 -1.14 2.55 16.46
N GLU A 174 -1.17 3.86 16.20
CA GLU A 174 -1.76 4.84 17.12
C GLU A 174 -3.28 4.75 17.13
N ALA A 175 -3.88 4.67 15.95
CA ALA A 175 -5.32 4.67 15.79
C ALA A 175 -5.76 4.04 14.46
N ILE A 176 -6.99 3.54 14.46
CA ILE A 176 -7.69 3.07 13.27
C ILE A 176 -8.97 3.88 13.12
N GLY A 177 -9.20 4.42 11.93
CA GLY A 177 -10.42 5.16 11.62
C GLY A 177 -11.64 4.25 11.41
N PRO A 178 -12.84 4.85 11.33
CA PRO A 178 -14.05 4.12 10.96
C PRO A 178 -13.95 3.53 9.55
N VAL A 179 -14.67 2.44 9.32
CA VAL A 179 -14.89 1.89 7.98
C VAL A 179 -15.59 2.94 7.11
N THR A 180 -15.08 3.15 5.90
CA THR A 180 -15.66 4.05 4.91
C THR A 180 -15.92 3.29 3.62
N ILE A 181 -17.12 3.39 3.07
CA ILE A 181 -17.44 2.89 1.74
C ILE A 181 -17.42 4.04 0.76
N ARG A 182 -16.59 3.92 -0.27
CA ARG A 182 -16.43 4.92 -1.31
C ARG A 182 -16.78 4.36 -2.67
N TRP A 183 -17.42 5.14 -3.53
CA TRP A 183 -17.74 4.73 -4.89
C TRP A 183 -17.75 5.89 -5.86
N ALA A 184 -17.48 5.60 -7.13
CA ALA A 184 -17.59 6.57 -8.20
C ALA A 184 -19.07 6.85 -8.54
N ASN A 185 -19.44 8.13 -8.56
CA ASN A 185 -20.71 8.64 -9.05
C ASN A 185 -20.46 9.71 -10.15
N GLY A 186 -20.36 9.24 -11.39
CA GLY A 186 -19.97 10.08 -12.53
C GLY A 186 -18.54 10.59 -12.37
N ASP A 187 -18.36 11.92 -12.38
CA ASP A 187 -17.05 12.57 -12.25
C ASP A 187 -16.63 12.83 -10.78
N ARG A 188 -17.38 12.29 -9.81
CA ARG A 188 -17.13 12.51 -8.37
C ARG A 188 -17.11 11.19 -7.62
N ASP A 189 -16.38 11.16 -6.51
CA ASP A 189 -16.52 10.10 -5.52
C ASP A 189 -17.53 10.51 -4.45
N GLU A 190 -18.39 9.57 -4.09
CA GLU A 190 -19.22 9.63 -2.88
C GLU A 190 -18.65 8.67 -1.84
N ALA A 191 -18.87 8.99 -0.56
CA ALA A 191 -18.46 8.14 0.54
C ALA A 191 -19.45 8.19 1.70
N LEU A 192 -19.61 7.06 2.37
CA LEU A 192 -20.30 6.92 3.64
C LEU A 192 -19.32 6.33 4.65
N THR A 193 -19.24 6.95 5.81
CA THR A 193 -18.34 6.55 6.89
C THR A 193 -19.18 6.06 8.05
N GLY A 194 -18.81 4.90 8.59
CA GLY A 194 -19.42 4.33 9.78
C GLY A 194 -19.13 5.15 11.04
N ASP A 195 -19.72 4.72 12.13
CA ASP A 195 -19.44 5.31 13.43
C ASP A 195 -18.06 4.86 13.93
N THR A 196 -17.46 5.65 14.84
CA THR A 196 -16.25 5.26 15.55
C THR A 196 -16.40 5.63 17.02
N ASP A 197 -16.02 4.70 17.89
CA ASP A 197 -15.98 4.91 19.34
C ASP A 197 -14.68 5.62 19.78
N GLY A 198 -13.69 5.72 18.89
CA GLY A 198 -12.36 6.24 19.17
C GLY A 198 -12.14 7.69 18.70
N ALA A 199 -11.21 8.38 19.35
CA ALA A 199 -10.72 9.66 18.84
C ALA A 199 -9.83 9.40 17.61
N VAL A 200 -10.22 9.95 16.46
CA VAL A 200 -9.39 9.93 15.25
C VAL A 200 -8.41 11.11 15.31
N PRO A 201 -7.10 10.89 15.10
CA PRO A 201 -6.12 11.98 15.08
C PRO A 201 -6.47 13.07 14.06
N ASP A 202 -6.29 14.34 14.44
CA ASP A 202 -6.49 15.51 13.55
C ASP A 202 -5.26 15.72 12.62
N ARG A 203 -4.98 14.71 11.80
CA ARG A 203 -3.91 14.70 10.79
C ARG A 203 -4.29 13.75 9.65
N HIS A 204 -3.50 13.76 8.57
CA HIS A 204 -3.67 12.76 7.53
C HIS A 204 -3.29 11.36 8.04
N PRO A 205 -4.03 10.30 7.65
CA PRO A 205 -3.63 8.93 7.89
C PRO A 205 -2.35 8.58 7.12
N ASP A 206 -1.65 7.57 7.62
CA ASP A 206 -0.39 7.07 7.08
C ASP A 206 -0.61 6.00 6.00
N ALA A 207 -1.72 5.26 6.09
CA ALA A 207 -2.15 4.33 5.06
C ALA A 207 -3.68 4.24 5.00
N ARG A 208 -4.19 3.83 3.83
CA ARG A 208 -5.61 3.56 3.59
C ARG A 208 -5.73 2.40 2.59
N PRO A 209 -5.94 1.16 3.04
CA PRO A 209 -6.39 0.08 2.15
C PRO A 209 -7.66 0.47 1.40
N GLN A 210 -7.76 0.08 0.13
CA GLN A 210 -8.87 0.36 -0.79
C GLN A 210 -9.33 -0.95 -1.45
N MET A 211 -9.97 -1.81 -0.67
CA MET A 211 -10.35 -3.16 -1.11
C MET A 211 -11.79 -3.17 -1.62
N PHE A 212 -12.14 -4.07 -2.53
CA PHE A 212 -13.51 -4.20 -3.05
C PHE A 212 -13.86 -5.68 -3.18
N GLY A 213 -15.05 -6.06 -2.71
CA GLY A 213 -15.42 -7.47 -2.46
C GLY A 213 -15.12 -8.44 -3.60
N ARG A 214 -15.38 -8.06 -4.86
CA ARG A 214 -15.15 -8.94 -6.02
C ARG A 214 -13.69 -9.33 -6.29
N ALA A 215 -12.71 -8.62 -5.73
CA ALA A 215 -11.29 -8.92 -5.92
C ALA A 215 -10.68 -9.82 -4.82
N TYR A 216 -11.41 -10.06 -3.73
CA TYR A 216 -10.88 -10.73 -2.56
C TYR A 216 -11.82 -11.85 -2.11
N GLN A 217 -11.23 -12.98 -1.73
CA GLN A 217 -11.91 -14.10 -1.10
C GLN A 217 -11.05 -14.57 0.05
N PHE A 218 -11.67 -14.82 1.20
CA PHE A 218 -10.97 -15.26 2.40
C PHE A 218 -11.95 -16.07 3.26
N ASP A 219 -11.48 -17.17 3.85
CA ASP A 219 -12.35 -18.07 4.61
C ASP A 219 -12.57 -17.56 6.05
N GLY A 220 -11.56 -16.86 6.59
CA GLY A 220 -11.60 -16.29 7.93
C GLY A 220 -10.75 -15.03 8.11
N LEU A 221 -10.65 -14.59 9.35
CA LEU A 221 -9.99 -13.34 9.72
C LEU A 221 -8.48 -13.35 9.45
N GLU A 222 -7.81 -14.49 9.60
CA GLU A 222 -6.37 -14.63 9.28
C GLU A 222 -6.10 -14.54 7.76
N ASP A 223 -6.93 -15.17 6.93
CA ASP A 223 -6.82 -15.04 5.46
C ASP A 223 -7.12 -13.61 5.00
N PHE A 224 -8.03 -12.93 5.70
CA PHE A 224 -8.26 -11.51 5.51
C PHE A 224 -7.03 -10.68 5.90
N ARG A 225 -6.35 -10.98 7.02
CA ARG A 225 -5.07 -10.34 7.36
C ARG A 225 -4.04 -10.51 6.24
N HIS A 226 -3.89 -11.73 5.71
CA HIS A 226 -2.98 -11.97 4.56
C HIS A 226 -3.36 -11.11 3.37
N SER A 227 -4.65 -11.08 3.01
CA SER A 227 -5.16 -10.31 1.88
C SER A 227 -4.97 -8.80 2.06
N LEU A 228 -5.15 -8.30 3.28
CA LEU A 228 -4.97 -6.90 3.63
C LEU A 228 -3.49 -6.48 3.54
N VAL A 229 -2.59 -7.25 4.15
CA VAL A 229 -1.13 -7.02 4.06
C VAL A 229 -0.67 -7.08 2.61
N ARG A 230 -1.14 -8.07 1.85
CA ARG A 230 -0.87 -8.20 0.41
C ARG A 230 -1.34 -6.98 -0.37
N HIS A 231 -2.54 -6.49 -0.10
CA HIS A 231 -3.09 -5.31 -0.75
C HIS A 231 -2.26 -4.06 -0.47
N LEU A 232 -1.82 -3.85 0.78
CA LEU A 232 -0.91 -2.75 1.12
C LEU A 232 0.44 -2.88 0.39
N CYS A 233 0.99 -4.09 0.25
CA CYS A 233 2.20 -4.30 -0.55
C CYS A 233 1.98 -3.97 -2.04
N CYS A 234 0.81 -4.28 -2.60
CA CYS A 234 0.43 -3.84 -3.95
C CYS A 234 0.32 -2.31 -4.06
N GLN A 235 -0.15 -1.61 -3.01
CA GLN A 235 -0.15 -0.14 -2.96
C GLN A 235 1.28 0.42 -2.91
N VAL A 236 2.19 -0.19 -2.13
CA VAL A 236 3.62 0.16 -2.13
C VAL A 236 4.21 0.02 -3.52
N ARG A 237 4.00 -1.11 -4.20
CA ARG A 237 4.41 -1.31 -5.61
C ARG A 237 3.89 -0.18 -6.50
N ASP A 238 2.61 0.13 -6.39
CA ASP A 238 1.97 1.15 -7.21
C ASP A 238 2.58 2.54 -7.02
N CYS A 239 3.06 2.88 -5.82
CA CYS A 239 3.83 4.10 -5.59
C CYS A 239 5.07 4.15 -6.50
N TYR A 240 5.88 3.09 -6.54
CA TYR A 240 7.09 3.04 -7.35
C TYR A 240 6.79 3.05 -8.86
N ILE A 241 5.85 2.21 -9.31
CA ILE A 241 5.46 2.15 -10.72
C ILE A 241 4.97 3.50 -11.23
N THR A 242 4.16 4.21 -10.44
CA THR A 242 3.68 5.55 -10.82
C THR A 242 4.71 6.66 -10.65
N MET A 243 5.86 6.38 -10.03
CA MET A 243 7.06 7.22 -10.09
C MET A 243 7.93 6.93 -11.33
N GLY A 244 7.62 5.89 -12.10
CA GLY A 244 8.42 5.48 -13.26
C GLY A 244 9.73 4.79 -12.89
N ILE A 245 9.79 4.19 -11.69
CA ILE A 245 10.94 3.41 -11.22
C ILE A 245 10.47 2.05 -10.74
N ALA A 246 11.40 1.12 -10.65
CA ALA A 246 11.12 -0.19 -10.14
C ALA A 246 10.74 -0.15 -8.67
N PRO A 247 9.77 -0.97 -8.25
CA PRO A 247 9.68 -1.35 -6.86
C PRO A 247 10.94 -2.15 -6.46
N PRO A 248 11.36 -2.07 -5.19
CA PRO A 248 12.30 -3.04 -4.62
C PRO A 248 11.85 -4.47 -4.95
N GLU A 249 12.79 -5.38 -5.20
CA GLU A 249 12.49 -6.75 -5.66
C GLU A 249 11.45 -7.44 -4.76
N ASP A 250 11.63 -7.28 -3.46
CA ASP A 250 10.77 -7.82 -2.40
C ASP A 250 9.31 -7.40 -2.49
N VAL A 251 8.99 -6.29 -3.14
CA VAL A 251 7.62 -5.76 -3.27
C VAL A 251 7.13 -5.77 -4.73
N ARG A 252 7.76 -6.54 -5.63
CA ARG A 252 7.30 -6.78 -7.00
C ARG A 252 6.18 -7.81 -7.06
N ILE A 253 5.11 -7.55 -6.33
CA ILE A 253 3.94 -8.43 -6.21
C ILE A 253 2.85 -8.05 -7.20
N GLN A 254 2.12 -9.01 -7.80
CA GLN A 254 0.95 -8.71 -8.65
C GLN A 254 -0.36 -8.67 -7.86
N GLY A 255 -1.33 -7.87 -8.27
CA GLY A 255 -2.66 -7.82 -7.64
C GLY A 255 -3.18 -6.40 -7.41
N PRO A 256 -4.45 -6.24 -6.99
CA PRO A 256 -5.05 -4.92 -6.83
C PRO A 256 -4.36 -4.12 -5.71
N GLY A 257 -3.94 -2.90 -6.04
CA GLY A 257 -3.41 -1.89 -5.10
C GLY A 257 -4.32 -0.67 -5.09
N PHE A 258 -3.83 0.51 -5.49
CA PHE A 258 -4.66 1.72 -5.53
C PHE A 258 -5.80 1.59 -6.54
N TYR A 259 -7.01 1.97 -6.13
CA TYR A 259 -8.20 1.87 -6.97
C TYR A 259 -8.04 2.62 -8.30
N ASP A 260 -7.53 3.86 -8.24
CA ASP A 260 -7.35 4.70 -9.42
C ASP A 260 -6.41 4.07 -10.43
N HIS A 261 -5.37 3.36 -9.99
CA HIS A 261 -4.35 2.79 -10.87
C HIS A 261 -4.82 1.55 -11.63
N LEU A 262 -5.84 0.85 -11.12
CA LEU A 262 -6.45 -0.28 -11.84
C LEU A 262 -6.91 0.13 -13.24
N GLY A 263 -7.58 1.28 -13.33
CA GLY A 263 -8.03 1.84 -14.60
C GLY A 263 -6.86 2.17 -15.54
N TRP A 264 -5.75 2.67 -15.01
CA TRP A 264 -4.58 3.00 -15.83
C TRP A 264 -3.93 1.73 -16.38
N TYR A 265 -3.70 0.73 -15.53
CA TYR A 265 -3.08 -0.53 -15.94
C TYR A 265 -3.89 -1.29 -16.98
N SER A 266 -5.22 -1.29 -16.87
CA SER A 266 -6.07 -2.02 -17.83
C SER A 266 -6.26 -1.31 -19.18
N ASN A 267 -6.12 0.03 -19.24
CA ASN A 267 -6.59 0.81 -20.39
C ASN A 267 -5.48 1.57 -21.13
N HIS A 268 -4.24 1.52 -20.66
CA HIS A 268 -3.14 2.28 -21.25
C HIS A 268 -1.88 1.44 -21.45
N ASP A 269 -1.38 1.42 -22.69
CA ASP A 269 -0.27 0.57 -23.13
C ASP A 269 1.10 0.92 -22.49
N PHE A 270 1.23 2.10 -21.88
CA PHE A 270 2.46 2.53 -21.21
C PHE A 270 2.63 1.94 -19.80
N TYR A 271 1.63 1.18 -19.31
CA TYR A 271 1.77 0.35 -18.11
C TYR A 271 1.44 -1.12 -18.44
N GLN A 272 2.10 -2.04 -17.75
CA GLN A 272 1.69 -3.45 -17.77
C GLN A 272 0.55 -3.69 -16.77
N ASN A 273 -0.10 -4.85 -16.87
CA ASN A 273 -1.21 -5.25 -16.00
C ASN A 273 -0.75 -5.69 -14.61
N TYR A 274 -0.03 -4.84 -13.86
CA TYR A 274 0.50 -5.16 -12.52
C TYR A 274 -0.60 -5.56 -11.52
N HIS A 275 -1.84 -5.14 -11.74
CA HIS A 275 -2.99 -5.49 -10.91
C HIS A 275 -3.52 -6.91 -11.13
N ASP A 276 -3.21 -7.55 -12.25
CA ASP A 276 -3.75 -8.86 -12.62
C ASP A 276 -2.77 -9.96 -12.20
N PRO A 277 -3.13 -10.86 -11.26
CA PRO A 277 -2.28 -11.98 -10.86
C PRO A 277 -1.95 -12.98 -11.98
N GLY A 278 -2.74 -12.99 -13.06
CA GLY A 278 -2.52 -13.86 -14.23
C GLY A 278 -1.70 -13.22 -15.35
N ALA A 279 -1.38 -11.93 -15.26
CA ALA A 279 -0.60 -11.24 -16.28
C ALA A 279 0.87 -11.69 -16.26
N THR A 280 1.48 -11.78 -17.45
CA THR A 280 2.94 -11.93 -17.54
C THR A 280 3.57 -10.54 -17.52
N ILE A 281 4.31 -10.23 -16.46
CA ILE A 281 5.06 -8.97 -16.34
C ILE A 281 6.48 -9.16 -16.89
N THR A 282 6.89 -8.32 -17.82
CA THR A 282 8.21 -8.40 -18.47
C THR A 282 9.13 -7.22 -18.15
N ASP A 283 8.60 -6.16 -17.55
CA ASP A 283 9.31 -4.93 -17.24
C ASP A 283 8.75 -4.33 -15.94
N TRP A 284 9.63 -4.16 -14.96
CA TRP A 284 9.32 -3.50 -13.70
C TRP A 284 9.86 -2.08 -13.66
N GLN A 285 10.24 -1.47 -14.79
CA GLN A 285 10.88 -0.15 -14.88
C GLN A 285 12.35 -0.15 -14.42
N GLU A 286 13.03 -1.31 -14.43
CA GLU A 286 14.41 -1.42 -13.93
C GLU A 286 15.38 -0.50 -14.69
N GLN A 287 15.19 -0.36 -16.01
CA GLN A 287 16.04 0.49 -16.85
C GLN A 287 16.00 1.98 -16.46
N HIS A 288 14.91 2.42 -15.83
CA HIS A 288 14.68 3.82 -15.46
C HIS A 288 14.99 4.11 -13.99
N THR A 289 15.40 3.10 -13.23
CA THR A 289 15.60 3.19 -11.77
C THR A 289 17.01 3.65 -11.44
N PRO A 290 17.19 4.78 -10.74
CA PRO A 290 18.50 5.20 -10.23
C PRO A 290 19.04 4.22 -9.18
N ASP A 291 20.36 4.00 -9.16
CA ASP A 291 21.02 3.10 -8.19
C ASP A 291 20.77 3.51 -6.73
N ASP A 292 20.57 4.81 -6.48
CA ASP A 292 20.32 5.40 -5.16
C ASP A 292 18.82 5.61 -4.85
N ALA A 293 17.90 5.08 -5.68
CA ALA A 293 16.46 5.27 -5.50
C ALA A 293 15.93 4.75 -4.15
N TYR A 294 16.62 3.76 -3.59
CA TYR A 294 16.24 3.11 -2.33
C TYR A 294 16.97 3.61 -1.09
N ASP A 295 17.86 4.59 -1.23
CA ASP A 295 18.68 5.10 -0.13
C ASP A 295 17.84 5.86 0.91
N LEU A 296 17.89 5.39 2.16
CA LEU A 296 17.22 5.98 3.33
C LEU A 296 18.17 6.87 4.16
N SER A 297 19.45 6.96 3.81
CA SER A 297 20.47 7.65 4.62
C SER A 297 20.14 9.12 4.87
N GLY A 298 19.47 9.79 3.92
CA GLY A 298 19.03 11.17 4.07
C GLY A 298 18.01 11.34 5.21
N LEU A 299 17.08 10.39 5.38
CA LEU A 299 16.07 10.39 6.44
C LEU A 299 16.70 10.18 7.81
N LEU A 300 17.66 9.27 7.89
CA LEU A 300 18.36 8.88 9.13
C LEU A 300 19.33 9.96 9.62
N ASN A 301 19.88 10.76 8.70
CA ASN A 301 20.82 11.84 9.01
C ASN A 301 20.15 13.21 9.24
N THR A 302 18.82 13.34 9.13
CA THR A 302 18.12 14.63 9.33
C THR A 302 17.73 14.92 10.78
N THR A 303 18.07 14.04 11.72
CA THR A 303 17.90 14.19 13.18
C THR A 303 19.01 15.00 13.83
#